data_AF-A0A1L8MKA5-F1
#
_entry.id   AF-A0A1L8MKA5-F1
#
_cell.length_a   1.000
_cell.length_b   1.000
_cell.length_c   1.000
_cell.angle_alpha   90.00
_cell.angle_beta   90.00
_cell.angle_gamma   90.00
#
_symmetry.space_group_name_H-M   'P 1'
#
loop_
_entity.id
_entity.type
_entity.pdbx_description
1 polymer ?
#
loop_
_entity_poly.entity_id
_entity_poly.type
_entity_poly.pdbx_seq_one_letter_code
_entity_poly.pdbx_strand_id
1 'polypeptide(L)'
;MEMMTLMPKVTVVGRPTLGILDYSNCCFVRYDDFTFVYPTSRSLAIDHGKGMTDIGVLPDIEIPWTPEHLERDVDLDYVMELIEEKR
;
A
#
# COMPACT_ATOMS: atom_id res chain seq x y z
N MET A 1 4.03 9.86 -2.98
CA MET A 1 2.97 9.28 -2.12
C MET A 1 3.63 8.31 -1.15
N GLU A 2 4.55 8.83 -0.35
CA GLU A 2 5.45 8.05 0.54
C GLU A 2 5.51 8.75 1.90
N MET A 3 4.44 9.49 2.24
CA MET A 3 4.52 10.47 3.32
C MET A 3 4.87 9.82 4.66
N MET A 4 4.40 8.60 4.90
CA MET A 4 4.62 7.88 6.16
C MET A 4 6.04 7.34 6.29
N THR A 5 6.65 6.80 5.24
CA THR A 5 8.04 6.31 5.27
C THR A 5 9.06 7.44 5.46
N LEU A 6 8.68 8.67 5.10
CA LEU A 6 9.50 9.87 5.32
C LEU A 6 9.37 10.46 6.74
N MET A 7 8.45 9.97 7.59
CA MET A 7 8.27 10.50 8.94
C MET A 7 9.27 9.89 9.92
N PRO A 8 9.99 10.70 10.72
CA PRO A 8 11.06 10.20 11.60
C PRO A 8 10.57 9.31 12.76
N LYS A 9 9.25 9.28 13.03
CA LYS A 9 8.63 8.50 14.12
C LYS A 9 7.86 7.29 13.60
N VAL A 10 7.91 7.02 12.31
CA VAL A 10 7.15 5.94 11.68
C VAL A 10 8.14 4.92 11.13
N THR A 11 7.79 3.64 11.24
CA THR A 11 8.45 2.55 10.54
C THR A 11 7.34 1.72 9.92
N VAL A 12 7.31 1.67 8.60
CA VAL A 12 6.36 0.89 7.81
C VAL A 12 6.91 -0.53 7.67
N VAL A 13 6.14 -1.51 8.14
CA VAL A 13 6.53 -2.93 8.13
C VAL A 13 5.51 -3.73 7.34
N GLY A 14 5.95 -4.71 6.56
CA GLY A 14 5.09 -5.66 5.87
C GLY A 14 5.44 -5.82 4.40
N ARG A 15 4.49 -5.62 3.50
CA ARG A 15 4.66 -5.82 2.04
C ARG A 15 4.30 -4.55 1.28
N PRO A 16 4.77 -4.40 0.02
CA PRO A 16 4.33 -3.31 -0.83
C PRO A 16 2.80 -3.23 -0.90
N THR A 17 2.27 -2.01 -0.83
CA THR A 17 0.83 -1.79 -1.02
C THR A 17 0.45 -2.05 -2.48
N LEU A 18 -0.86 -2.14 -2.79
CA LEU A 18 -1.32 -2.48 -4.14
C LEU A 18 -1.00 -1.43 -5.21
N GLY A 19 -0.75 -0.17 -4.84
CA GLY A 19 -0.32 0.87 -5.79
C GLY A 19 -1.41 1.51 -6.66
N ILE A 20 -2.67 1.51 -6.21
CA ILE A 20 -3.82 1.95 -7.03
C ILE A 20 -4.18 3.44 -6.91
N LEU A 21 -3.36 4.25 -6.24
CA LEU A 21 -3.73 5.61 -5.85
C LEU A 21 -3.22 6.70 -6.81
N ASP A 22 -2.63 6.27 -7.92
CA ASP A 22 -2.32 7.12 -9.08
C ASP A 22 -3.57 7.68 -9.77
N TYR A 23 -4.72 7.07 -9.52
CA TYR A 23 -6.02 7.45 -10.05
C TYR A 23 -7.03 7.63 -8.93
N SER A 24 -7.97 8.56 -9.10
CA SER A 24 -8.98 8.86 -8.08
C SER A 24 -10.26 9.41 -8.69
N ASN A 25 -11.22 9.77 -7.83
CA ASN A 25 -12.53 10.30 -8.21
C ASN A 25 -13.27 9.36 -9.16
N CYS A 26 -13.49 8.11 -8.71
CA CYS A 26 -14.18 7.12 -9.52
C CYS A 26 -15.63 7.52 -9.76
N CYS A 27 -16.02 7.57 -11.02
CA CYS A 27 -17.40 7.65 -11.45
C CYS A 27 -17.89 6.28 -11.90
N PHE A 28 -19.20 6.15 -12.06
CA PHE A 28 -19.82 4.92 -12.51
C PHE A 28 -20.79 5.16 -13.66
N VAL A 29 -20.83 4.20 -14.57
CA VAL A 29 -21.89 4.06 -15.58
C VAL A 29 -22.63 2.77 -15.28
N ARG A 30 -23.94 2.86 -15.09
CA ARG A 30 -24.82 1.71 -14.85
C ARG A 30 -25.35 1.18 -16.18
N TYR A 31 -25.21 -0.13 -16.36
CA TYR A 31 -25.90 -0.93 -17.36
C TYR A 31 -26.89 -1.86 -16.64
N ASP A 32 -27.65 -2.65 -17.38
CA ASP A 32 -28.66 -3.54 -16.81
C ASP A 32 -28.04 -4.57 -15.85
N ASP A 33 -26.97 -5.26 -16.30
CA ASP A 33 -26.38 -6.38 -15.56
C ASP A 33 -25.08 -6.05 -14.83
N PHE A 34 -24.49 -4.87 -15.08
CA PHE A 34 -23.20 -4.50 -14.48
C PHE A 34 -23.02 -3.00 -14.34
N THR A 35 -22.09 -2.62 -13.48
CA THR A 35 -21.67 -1.22 -13.30
C THR A 35 -20.22 -1.09 -13.70
N PHE A 36 -19.94 -0.20 -14.65
CA PHE A 36 -18.57 0.15 -15.03
C PHE A 36 -18.09 1.29 -14.12
N VAL A 37 -17.01 1.05 -13.38
CA VAL A 37 -16.39 2.04 -12.48
C VAL A 37 -15.04 2.44 -13.08
N TYR A 38 -14.80 3.74 -13.20
CA TYR A 38 -13.56 4.26 -13.77
C TYR A 38 -13.16 5.58 -13.11
N PRO A 39 -11.85 5.86 -12.98
CA PRO A 39 -11.37 7.10 -12.39
C PRO A 39 -11.56 8.28 -13.34
N THR A 40 -11.85 9.45 -12.78
CA THR A 40 -11.93 10.71 -13.55
C THR A 40 -10.75 11.64 -13.28
N SER A 41 -9.89 11.28 -12.35
CA SER A 41 -8.68 12.02 -12.01
C SER A 41 -7.46 11.12 -12.09
N ARG A 42 -6.35 11.68 -12.59
CA ARG A 42 -5.05 11.02 -12.75
C ARG A 42 -3.95 11.90 -12.17
N SER A 43 -3.03 11.30 -11.43
CA SER A 43 -1.84 11.97 -10.92
C SER A 43 -0.89 12.36 -12.06
N LEU A 44 -0.43 13.61 -12.08
CA LEU A 44 0.62 14.07 -13.01
C LEU A 44 2.00 13.49 -12.66
N ALA A 45 2.18 12.93 -11.46
CA ALA A 45 3.43 12.30 -11.06
C ALA A 45 3.79 11.10 -11.95
N ILE A 46 2.77 10.43 -12.52
CA ILE A 46 2.94 9.32 -13.47
C ILE A 46 3.75 9.76 -14.68
N ASP A 47 3.47 10.95 -15.21
CA ASP A 47 4.14 11.49 -16.41
C ASP A 47 5.65 11.75 -16.16
N HIS A 48 6.06 11.79 -14.89
CA HIS A 48 7.45 11.95 -14.45
C HIS A 48 8.08 10.67 -13.89
N GLY A 49 7.43 9.51 -14.03
CA GLY A 49 7.92 8.25 -13.46
C GLY A 49 7.91 8.22 -11.93
N LYS A 50 7.07 9.03 -11.28
CA LYS A 50 6.92 9.14 -9.83
C LYS A 50 5.54 8.66 -9.33
N GLY A 51 4.83 7.89 -10.17
CA GLY A 51 3.61 7.20 -9.78
C GLY A 51 3.92 5.97 -8.93
N MET A 52 2.87 5.33 -8.41
CA MET A 52 2.96 4.02 -7.78
C MET A 52 3.17 2.91 -8.81
N THR A 53 2.66 3.08 -10.04
CA THR A 53 2.92 2.21 -11.20
C THR A 53 2.76 0.71 -10.89
N ASP A 54 1.71 0.34 -10.17
CA ASP A 54 1.41 -1.03 -9.71
C ASP A 54 2.48 -1.69 -8.80
N ILE A 55 3.46 -0.90 -8.33
CA ILE A 55 4.47 -1.32 -7.34
C ILE A 55 3.99 -0.97 -5.92
N GLY A 56 3.28 0.16 -5.80
CA GLY A 56 2.80 0.68 -4.51
C GLY A 56 3.87 1.37 -3.68
N VAL A 57 3.60 1.50 -2.37
CA VAL A 57 4.57 2.04 -1.41
C VAL A 57 5.37 0.88 -0.84
N LEU A 58 6.69 0.93 -1.01
CA LEU A 58 7.60 -0.05 -0.39
C LEU A 58 7.68 0.21 1.13
N PRO A 59 7.68 -0.86 1.96
CA PRO A 59 7.86 -0.71 3.40
C PRO A 59 9.32 -0.36 3.75
N ASP A 60 9.54 0.18 4.95
CA ASP A 60 10.90 0.36 5.49
C ASP A 60 11.52 -1.00 5.85
N ILE A 61 10.67 -1.96 6.27
CA ILE A 61 11.04 -3.34 6.58
C ILE A 61 10.08 -4.28 5.85
N GLU A 62 10.63 -5.09 4.93
CA GLU A 62 9.85 -6.07 4.18
C GLU A 62 9.73 -7.40 4.94
N ILE A 63 8.51 -7.91 5.07
CA ILE A 63 8.20 -9.25 5.56
C ILE A 63 7.57 -10.05 4.40
N PRO A 64 8.28 -11.01 3.80
CA PRO A 64 7.74 -11.80 2.71
C PRO A 64 6.62 -12.72 3.23
N TRP A 65 5.63 -12.97 2.36
CA TRP A 65 4.56 -13.91 2.71
C TRP A 65 5.12 -15.32 2.92
N THR A 66 4.64 -15.99 3.96
CA THR A 66 4.91 -17.39 4.26
C THR A 66 3.62 -18.10 4.63
N PRO A 67 3.54 -19.44 4.49
CA PRO A 67 2.38 -20.20 4.96
C PRO A 67 2.04 -20.01 6.44
N GLU A 68 3.01 -19.66 7.29
CA GLU A 68 2.76 -19.37 8.73
C GLU A 68 1.78 -18.22 8.94
N HIS A 69 1.68 -17.29 7.99
CA HIS A 69 0.69 -16.20 8.02
C HIS A 69 -0.77 -16.70 7.98
N LEU A 70 -1.00 -17.98 7.66
CA LEU A 70 -2.32 -18.61 7.76
C LEU A 70 -2.66 -19.05 9.18
N GLU A 71 -1.65 -19.19 10.05
CA GLU A 71 -1.79 -19.75 11.40
C GLU A 71 -1.59 -18.70 12.50
N ARG A 72 -0.77 -17.68 12.25
CA ARG A 72 -0.48 -16.58 13.18
C ARG A 72 -0.25 -15.26 12.44
N ASP A 73 -0.32 -14.16 13.19
CA ASP A 73 0.00 -12.83 12.66
C ASP A 73 1.52 -12.58 12.75
N VAL A 74 2.25 -13.08 11.75
CA VAL A 74 3.71 -12.95 11.65
C VAL A 74 4.15 -11.48 11.62
N ASP A 75 3.35 -10.64 10.95
CA ASP A 75 3.63 -9.21 10.79
C ASP A 75 3.52 -8.50 12.16
N LEU A 76 2.47 -8.80 12.93
CA LEU A 76 2.26 -8.23 14.26
C LEU A 76 3.30 -8.73 15.27
N ASP A 77 3.61 -10.02 15.28
CA ASP A 77 4.61 -10.61 16.18
C ASP A 77 5.96 -9.88 16.02
N TYR A 78 6.39 -9.69 14.77
CA TYR A 78 7.61 -8.95 14.44
C TYR A 78 7.58 -7.49 14.96
N VAL A 79 6.46 -6.80 14.77
CA VAL A 79 6.31 -5.41 15.24
C VAL A 79 6.37 -5.32 16.75
N MET A 80 5.80 -6.28 17.48
CA MET A 80 5.85 -6.31 18.94
C MET A 80 7.28 -6.51 19.46
N GLU A 81 8.05 -7.43 18.85
CA GLU A 81 9.46 -7.63 19.15
C GLU A 81 10.29 -6.34 18.87
N LEU A 82 10.07 -5.71 17.71
CA LEU A 82 10.75 -4.48 17.32
C LEU A 82 10.49 -3.31 18.30
N ILE A 83 9.27 -3.23 18.86
CA ILE A 83 8.92 -2.21 19.85
C ILE A 83 9.67 -2.44 21.17
N GLU A 84 9.77 -3.69 21.64
CA GLU A 84 10.50 -4.02 22.87
C GLU A 84 12.01 -3.82 22.73
N GLU A 85 12.61 -4.11 21.57
CA GLU A 85 14.04 -3.84 21.30
C GLU A 85 14.40 -2.34 21.32
N LYS A 86 13.45 -1.49 20.93
CA LYS A 86 13.65 -0.03 20.86
C LYS A 86 13.35 0.69 22.19
N ARG A 87 12.92 -0.04 23.21
CA ARG A 87 12.54 0.48 24.52
C ARG A 87 13.74 0.64 25.45
#